data_AF-A0A3D0Z080-F1
#
_entry.id   AF-A0A3D0Z080-F1
#
_cell.length_a   1.000
_cell.length_b   1.000
_cell.length_c   1.000
_cell.angle_alpha   90.00
_cell.angle_beta   90.00
_cell.angle_gamma   90.00
#
_symmetry.space_group_name_H-M   'P 1'
#
loop_
_entity.id
_entity.type
_entity.pdbx_description
1 polymer ?
#
loop_
_entity_poly.entity_id
_entity_poly.type
_entity_poly.pdbx_seq_one_letter_code
_entity_poly.pdbx_strand_id
1 'polypeptide(L)'
;MLNYAKLRRMNPAEIRTMQDRALARAVRELVYPHHRHYRQLMQQAGLGPDDLSRTDHLTRLPFTDREAVAQLCRQEGGPFLFCLERDAGGAPPTDKTRPVQAFFAGGRTTPLTPIFYSRHDLEQTAAAGRRLFQIAGVNGERPLVNAVPYGPYLSFWQIAAATLDQGITAVQTGGPRVMDVDKTLTALANTRAATLVGCPNFLTYALNVGARQGVRLEKLERVLITGEPATAGTRRRLSEALAAVGAPALPEAVHDVYLLTEAKAGWAECRGGHGHHTYPDFEFLEIVDPVTGERRGEGETGELVLTHLDARATFLLRYRTGDIVEGGITTTPCPACGTRVPRLGSLVYPAREIPVAGLRQALDACEVVGLWQLALAEGKLTVAASPADPGADPERMHAELRRLVRGTLGYEPDRVEVLAAAELQRRLATDREPREERVTFNAG
;
A
#
# COMPACT_ATOMS: atom_id res chain seq x y z
N MET A 1 -6.33 -8.24 -21.39
CA MET A 1 -5.40 -7.20 -20.95
C MET A 1 -5.08 -6.27 -22.10
N LEU A 2 -5.09 -4.95 -21.88
CA LEU A 2 -4.73 -3.99 -22.93
C LEU A 2 -3.22 -3.78 -23.04
N ASN A 3 -2.77 -3.36 -24.22
CA ASN A 3 -1.40 -2.92 -24.42
C ASN A 3 -1.16 -1.63 -23.61
N TYR A 4 -0.25 -1.69 -22.63
CA TYR A 4 0.02 -0.57 -21.73
C TYR A 4 0.54 0.67 -22.46
N ALA A 5 1.27 0.51 -23.57
CA ALA A 5 1.75 1.64 -24.38
C ALA A 5 0.58 2.45 -24.98
N LYS A 6 -0.53 1.80 -25.31
CA LYS A 6 -1.77 2.46 -25.73
C LYS A 6 -2.45 3.12 -24.53
N LEU A 7 -2.57 2.40 -23.41
CA LEU A 7 -3.24 2.87 -22.20
C LEU A 7 -2.63 4.19 -21.67
N ARG A 8 -1.30 4.30 -21.66
CA ARG A 8 -0.57 5.49 -21.20
C ARG A 8 -0.84 6.76 -22.02
N ARG A 9 -1.47 6.64 -23.20
CA ARG A 9 -1.77 7.75 -24.11
C ARG A 9 -3.25 8.10 -24.17
N MET A 10 -4.12 7.28 -23.57
CA MET A 10 -5.55 7.54 -23.52
C MET A 10 -5.83 8.76 -22.64
N ASN A 11 -6.79 9.58 -23.05
CA ASN A 11 -7.27 10.68 -22.23
C ASN A 11 -8.25 10.17 -21.13
N PRO A 12 -8.58 10.99 -20.11
CA PRO A 12 -9.44 10.55 -19.01
C PRO A 12 -10.83 10.04 -19.46
N ALA A 13 -11.44 10.63 -20.50
CA ALA A 13 -12.75 10.20 -21.00
C ALA A 13 -12.67 8.83 -21.71
N GLU A 14 -11.60 8.58 -22.46
CA GLU A 14 -11.34 7.28 -23.09
C GLU A 14 -11.10 6.19 -22.03
N ILE A 15 -10.31 6.50 -21.00
CA ILE A 15 -10.07 5.61 -19.86
C ILE A 15 -11.41 5.30 -19.18
N ARG A 16 -12.22 6.32 -18.93
CA ARG A 16 -13.51 6.15 -18.25
C ARG A 16 -14.49 5.30 -19.07
N THR A 17 -14.58 5.53 -20.37
CA THR A 17 -15.41 4.72 -21.28
C THR A 17 -14.98 3.25 -21.31
N MET A 18 -13.67 3.01 -21.26
CA MET A 18 -13.11 1.66 -21.16
C MET A 18 -13.48 1.00 -19.83
N GLN A 19 -13.36 1.73 -18.72
CA GLN A 19 -13.72 1.24 -17.39
C GLN A 19 -15.21 0.93 -17.26
N ASP A 20 -16.09 1.80 -17.77
CA ASP A 20 -17.55 1.57 -17.78
C ASP A 20 -17.90 0.27 -18.52
N ARG A 21 -17.29 0.05 -19.68
CA ARG A 21 -17.49 -1.17 -20.47
C ARG A 21 -16.97 -2.42 -19.75
N ALA A 22 -15.79 -2.31 -19.13
CA ALA A 22 -15.20 -3.42 -18.38
C ALA A 22 -16.03 -3.77 -17.14
N LEU A 23 -16.51 -2.76 -16.40
CA LEU A 23 -17.39 -2.93 -15.26
C LEU A 23 -18.71 -3.57 -15.67
N ALA A 24 -19.40 -3.03 -16.69
CA ALA A 24 -20.67 -3.56 -17.16
C ALA A 24 -20.56 -5.04 -17.53
N ARG A 25 -19.48 -5.39 -18.25
CA ARG A 25 -19.18 -6.79 -18.61
C ARG A 25 -18.93 -7.63 -17.35
N ALA A 26 -18.05 -7.18 -16.45
CA ALA A 26 -17.72 -7.92 -15.24
C ALA A 26 -18.97 -8.15 -14.37
N VAL A 27 -19.82 -7.15 -14.19
CA VAL A 27 -21.07 -7.30 -13.42
C VAL A 27 -22.00 -8.31 -14.09
N ARG A 28 -22.25 -8.18 -15.39
CA ARG A 28 -23.19 -9.03 -16.12
C ARG A 28 -22.73 -10.48 -16.23
N GLU A 29 -21.44 -10.70 -16.53
CA GLU A 29 -20.91 -12.01 -16.88
C GLU A 29 -20.23 -12.73 -15.71
N LEU A 30 -19.75 -12.00 -14.69
CA LEU A 30 -18.99 -12.57 -13.58
C LEU A 30 -19.71 -12.38 -12.24
N VAL A 31 -19.95 -11.13 -11.84
CA VAL A 31 -20.37 -10.82 -10.46
C VAL A 31 -21.81 -11.23 -10.18
N TYR A 32 -22.78 -10.74 -10.97
CA TYR A 32 -24.18 -11.04 -10.73
C TYR A 32 -24.48 -12.55 -10.78
N PRO A 33 -24.07 -13.29 -11.84
CA PRO A 33 -24.31 -14.74 -11.92
C PRO A 33 -23.49 -15.57 -10.93
N HIS A 34 -22.25 -15.18 -10.61
CA HIS A 34 -21.31 -16.06 -9.89
C HIS A 34 -20.80 -15.51 -8.56
N HIS A 35 -21.29 -14.38 -8.04
CA HIS A 35 -20.82 -13.88 -6.74
C HIS A 35 -21.98 -13.66 -5.77
N ARG A 36 -22.25 -14.65 -4.92
CA ARG A 36 -23.41 -14.63 -3.99
C ARG A 36 -23.53 -13.38 -3.15
N HIS A 37 -22.45 -12.93 -2.51
CA HIS A 37 -22.48 -11.73 -1.67
C HIS A 37 -22.93 -10.48 -2.48
N TYR A 38 -22.25 -10.16 -3.58
CA TYR A 38 -22.62 -9.03 -4.41
C TYR A 38 -23.99 -9.18 -5.08
N ARG A 39 -24.37 -10.38 -5.51
CA ARG A 39 -25.73 -10.66 -6.01
C ARG A 39 -26.79 -10.32 -4.96
N GLN A 40 -26.58 -10.73 -3.71
CA GLN A 40 -27.49 -10.40 -2.60
C GLN A 40 -27.53 -8.89 -2.31
N LEU A 41 -26.37 -8.22 -2.25
CA LEU A 41 -26.32 -6.76 -2.08
C LEU A 41 -27.05 -6.01 -3.20
N MET A 42 -26.87 -6.45 -4.45
CA MET A 42 -27.58 -5.89 -5.59
C MET A 42 -29.09 -6.10 -5.48
N GLN A 43 -29.54 -7.31 -5.14
CA GLN A 43 -30.97 -7.61 -4.97
C GLN A 43 -31.61 -6.80 -3.82
N GLN A 44 -30.91 -6.65 -2.69
CA GLN A 44 -31.35 -5.82 -1.56
C GLN A 44 -31.48 -4.34 -1.93
N ALA A 45 -30.61 -3.85 -2.82
CA ALA A 45 -30.67 -2.49 -3.35
C ALA A 45 -31.64 -2.35 -4.55
N GLY A 46 -32.37 -3.41 -4.93
CA GLY A 46 -33.28 -3.41 -6.07
C GLY A 46 -32.58 -3.28 -7.44
N LEU A 47 -31.33 -3.74 -7.55
CA LEU A 47 -30.48 -3.61 -8.72
C LEU A 47 -30.38 -4.92 -9.51
N GLY A 48 -30.54 -4.83 -10.83
CA GLY A 48 -30.20 -5.87 -11.79
C GLY A 48 -28.76 -5.77 -12.32
N PRO A 49 -28.31 -6.72 -13.15
CA PRO A 49 -26.95 -6.70 -13.73
C PRO A 49 -26.69 -5.49 -14.63
N ASP A 50 -27.72 -4.96 -15.31
CA ASP A 50 -27.58 -3.82 -16.22
C ASP A 50 -27.61 -2.45 -15.51
N ASP A 51 -28.00 -2.43 -14.24
CA ASP A 51 -28.05 -1.22 -13.41
C ASP A 51 -26.66 -0.68 -13.06
N LEU A 52 -25.62 -1.50 -13.14
CA LEU A 52 -24.22 -1.14 -12.86
C LEU A 52 -23.37 -1.10 -14.15
N SER A 53 -23.89 -0.42 -15.17
CA SER A 53 -23.25 -0.28 -16.48
C SER A 53 -22.20 0.84 -16.60
N ARG A 54 -22.05 1.68 -15.57
CA ARG A 54 -21.06 2.76 -15.49
C ARG A 54 -20.44 2.81 -14.11
N THR A 55 -19.18 3.20 -13.98
CA THR A 55 -18.53 3.25 -12.66
C THR A 55 -19.14 4.31 -11.72
N ASP A 56 -19.93 5.26 -12.21
CA ASP A 56 -20.74 6.16 -11.37
C ASP A 56 -21.89 5.46 -10.68
N HIS A 57 -22.40 4.37 -11.26
CA HIS A 57 -23.48 3.60 -10.65
C HIS A 57 -23.00 2.79 -9.45
N LEU A 58 -21.68 2.62 -9.27
CA LEU A 58 -21.11 1.93 -8.11
C LEU A 58 -21.62 2.55 -6.79
N THR A 59 -21.85 3.87 -6.73
CA THR A 59 -22.38 4.52 -5.51
C THR A 59 -23.74 4.00 -5.05
N ARG A 60 -24.49 3.28 -5.91
CA ARG A 60 -25.74 2.59 -5.58
C ARG A 60 -25.52 1.33 -4.71
N LEU A 61 -24.29 0.85 -4.62
CA LEU A 61 -23.91 -0.27 -3.76
C LEU A 61 -23.26 0.23 -2.46
N PRO A 62 -23.54 -0.43 -1.32
CA PRO A 62 -22.76 -0.22 -0.11
C PRO A 62 -21.30 -0.64 -0.31
N PHE A 63 -20.42 -0.16 0.56
CA PHE A 63 -19.03 -0.62 0.58
C PHE A 63 -18.92 -2.08 1.03
N THR A 64 -17.92 -2.77 0.50
CA THR A 64 -17.37 -3.98 1.12
C THR A 64 -16.13 -3.57 1.90
N ASP A 65 -15.96 -4.05 3.12
CA ASP A 65 -14.73 -3.82 3.88
C ASP A 65 -14.08 -5.15 4.28
N ARG A 66 -12.92 -5.04 4.91
CA ARG A 66 -12.17 -6.21 5.39
C ARG A 66 -12.97 -7.05 6.39
N GLU A 67 -13.83 -6.43 7.19
CA GLU A 67 -14.66 -7.15 8.17
C GLU A 67 -15.74 -7.97 7.48
N ALA A 68 -16.39 -7.43 6.44
CA ALA A 68 -17.33 -8.19 5.61
C ALA A 68 -16.65 -9.42 4.99
N VAL A 69 -15.41 -9.27 4.50
CA VAL A 69 -14.61 -10.41 4.00
C VAL A 69 -14.30 -11.40 5.11
N ALA A 70 -13.79 -10.94 6.26
CA ALA A 70 -13.44 -11.79 7.38
C ALA A 70 -14.65 -12.51 7.99
N GLN A 71 -15.80 -11.85 8.11
CA GLN A 71 -17.04 -12.41 8.63
C GLN A 71 -17.54 -13.53 7.73
N LEU A 72 -17.54 -13.34 6.41
CA LEU A 72 -17.91 -14.39 5.47
C LEU A 72 -16.92 -15.55 5.51
N CYS A 73 -15.61 -15.30 5.65
CA CYS A 73 -14.62 -16.36 5.87
C CYS A 73 -14.93 -17.24 7.10
N ARG A 74 -15.65 -16.73 8.12
CA ARG A 74 -16.04 -17.46 9.33
C ARG A 74 -17.34 -18.26 9.20
N GLN A 75 -18.12 -18.07 8.14
CA GLN A 75 -19.39 -18.80 7.90
C GLN A 75 -19.14 -20.20 7.29
N GLU A 76 -20.16 -21.07 7.35
CA GLU A 76 -20.14 -22.36 6.65
C GLU A 76 -19.93 -22.15 5.13
N GLY A 77 -18.77 -22.60 4.62
CA GLY A 77 -18.30 -22.32 3.25
C GLY A 77 -16.89 -21.72 3.19
N GLY A 78 -16.42 -21.13 4.31
CA GLY A 78 -15.04 -20.69 4.47
C GLY A 78 -14.63 -19.51 3.57
N PRO A 79 -13.33 -19.23 3.45
CA PRO A 79 -12.83 -18.02 2.79
C PRO A 79 -13.10 -17.95 1.28
N PHE A 80 -13.55 -19.04 0.67
CA PHE A 80 -13.88 -19.11 -0.75
C PHE A 80 -15.20 -18.41 -1.12
N LEU A 81 -15.97 -17.91 -0.15
CA LEU A 81 -17.25 -17.20 -0.39
C LEU A 81 -17.10 -15.85 -1.13
N PHE A 82 -15.90 -15.27 -1.13
CA PHE A 82 -15.56 -14.09 -1.95
C PHE A 82 -14.92 -14.46 -3.30
N CYS A 83 -14.78 -15.75 -3.59
CA CYS A 83 -14.43 -16.19 -4.93
C CYS A 83 -15.68 -16.19 -5.81
N LEU A 84 -15.49 -16.03 -7.13
CA LEU A 84 -16.54 -16.37 -8.07
C LEU A 84 -16.93 -17.86 -7.87
N GLU A 85 -18.18 -18.07 -7.51
CA GLU A 85 -18.84 -19.36 -7.31
C GLU A 85 -18.79 -20.18 -8.60
N ARG A 86 -18.90 -21.49 -8.42
CA ARG A 86 -19.25 -22.39 -9.52
C ARG A 86 -20.64 -22.00 -10.00
N ASP A 87 -20.85 -21.96 -11.31
CA ASP A 87 -22.14 -21.66 -11.92
C ASP A 87 -23.27 -22.39 -11.17
N ALA A 88 -24.39 -21.70 -10.93
CA ALA A 88 -25.58 -22.29 -10.29
C ALA A 88 -26.15 -23.51 -11.05
N GLY A 89 -25.69 -23.75 -12.28
CA GLY A 89 -25.94 -24.96 -13.08
C GLY A 89 -24.93 -26.10 -12.90
N GLY A 90 -23.98 -25.99 -11.98
CA GLY A 90 -22.99 -27.04 -11.70
C GLY A 90 -21.83 -27.13 -12.71
N ALA A 91 -21.66 -26.17 -13.61
CA ALA A 91 -20.51 -26.15 -14.51
C ALA A 91 -19.22 -25.94 -13.70
N PRO A 92 -18.16 -26.75 -13.95
CA PRO A 92 -16.89 -26.59 -13.23
C PRO A 92 -16.27 -25.22 -13.52
N PRO A 93 -15.55 -24.63 -12.54
CA PRO A 93 -14.80 -23.41 -12.80
C PRO A 93 -13.90 -23.63 -14.01
N THR A 94 -13.88 -22.68 -14.93
CA THR A 94 -12.85 -22.70 -15.98
C THR A 94 -11.46 -22.62 -15.31
N ASP A 95 -10.41 -23.06 -15.99
CA ASP A 95 -9.03 -22.88 -15.51
C ASP A 95 -8.68 -21.42 -15.16
N LYS A 96 -9.49 -20.46 -15.65
CA LYS A 96 -9.33 -19.03 -15.40
C LYS A 96 -9.97 -18.53 -14.11
N THR A 97 -10.96 -19.20 -13.53
CA THR A 97 -11.65 -18.74 -12.29
C THR A 97 -11.28 -19.54 -11.06
N ARG A 98 -10.77 -20.76 -11.24
CA ARG A 98 -10.31 -21.62 -10.14
C ARG A 98 -9.19 -20.94 -9.33
N PRO A 99 -9.35 -20.78 -8.00
CA PRO A 99 -8.25 -20.41 -7.11
C PRO A 99 -7.08 -21.40 -7.22
N VAL A 100 -5.87 -20.89 -7.40
CA VAL A 100 -4.63 -21.67 -7.44
C VAL A 100 -3.58 -21.17 -6.44
N GLN A 101 -3.75 -19.95 -5.92
CA GLN A 101 -2.87 -19.35 -4.92
C GLN A 101 -3.69 -18.46 -3.97
N ALA A 102 -3.23 -18.33 -2.73
CA ALA A 102 -3.78 -17.38 -1.77
C ALA A 102 -2.65 -16.53 -1.19
N PHE A 103 -2.93 -15.23 -1.04
CA PHE A 103 -2.12 -14.31 -0.26
C PHE A 103 -2.95 -13.77 0.89
N PHE A 104 -2.32 -13.43 2.01
CA PHE A 104 -3.02 -12.79 3.11
C PHE A 104 -2.92 -11.27 2.99
N ALA A 105 -4.08 -10.62 3.10
CA ALA A 105 -4.20 -9.22 3.42
C ALA A 105 -4.29 -9.05 4.94
N GLY A 106 -3.77 -7.92 5.45
CA GLY A 106 -3.79 -7.58 6.87
C GLY A 106 -2.39 -7.54 7.52
N GLY A 107 -2.27 -6.71 8.56
CA GLY A 107 -1.05 -6.57 9.37
C GLY A 107 -1.00 -7.58 10.53
N ARG A 108 0.04 -7.47 11.38
CA ARG A 108 0.28 -8.40 12.50
C ARG A 108 -0.85 -8.45 13.54
N THR A 109 -1.71 -7.43 13.57
CA THR A 109 -2.77 -7.20 14.56
C THR A 109 -4.18 -7.38 14.02
N THR A 110 -4.34 -7.54 12.70
CA THR A 110 -5.64 -7.77 12.05
C THR A 110 -5.78 -9.25 11.69
N PRO A 111 -6.97 -9.86 11.80
CA PRO A 111 -7.18 -11.21 11.29
C PRO A 111 -6.69 -11.33 9.84
N LEU A 112 -5.96 -12.42 9.56
CA LEU A 112 -5.46 -12.68 8.21
C LEU A 112 -6.65 -12.93 7.28
N THR A 113 -6.82 -12.06 6.29
CA THR A 113 -7.86 -12.21 5.28
C THR A 113 -7.24 -12.81 4.02
N PRO A 114 -7.52 -14.07 3.67
CA PRO A 114 -7.02 -14.65 2.42
C PRO A 114 -7.69 -14.00 1.21
N ILE A 115 -6.89 -13.59 0.25
CA ILE A 115 -7.31 -13.18 -1.09
C ILE A 115 -6.80 -14.25 -2.06
N PHE A 116 -7.74 -14.86 -2.79
CA PHE A 116 -7.43 -15.94 -3.73
C PHE A 116 -7.17 -15.41 -5.13
N TYR A 117 -6.24 -16.08 -5.81
CA TYR A 117 -5.77 -15.78 -7.15
C TYR A 117 -5.96 -17.01 -8.01
N SER A 118 -6.58 -16.80 -9.16
CA SER A 118 -6.65 -17.78 -10.26
C SER A 118 -5.40 -17.68 -11.14
N ARG A 119 -5.26 -18.58 -12.12
CA ARG A 119 -4.21 -18.46 -13.14
C ARG A 119 -4.30 -17.13 -13.90
N HIS A 120 -5.52 -16.70 -14.25
CA HIS A 120 -5.75 -15.42 -14.91
C HIS A 120 -5.30 -14.25 -14.03
N ASP A 121 -5.60 -14.28 -12.73
CA ASP A 121 -5.15 -13.24 -11.80
C ASP A 121 -3.62 -13.20 -11.69
N LEU A 122 -2.94 -14.35 -11.69
CA LEU A 122 -1.48 -14.41 -11.66
C LEU A 122 -0.85 -13.89 -12.96
N GLU A 123 -1.48 -14.13 -14.12
CA GLU A 123 -1.07 -13.51 -15.40
C GLU A 123 -1.24 -11.98 -15.37
N GLN A 124 -2.30 -11.47 -14.73
CA GLN A 124 -2.47 -10.05 -14.49
C GLN A 124 -1.43 -9.49 -13.53
N THR A 125 -1.12 -10.19 -12.43
CA THR A 125 -0.04 -9.83 -11.51
C THR A 125 1.30 -9.76 -12.24
N ALA A 126 1.63 -10.73 -13.09
CA ALA A 126 2.83 -10.67 -13.94
C ALA A 126 2.82 -9.44 -14.86
N ALA A 127 1.70 -9.15 -15.51
CA ALA A 127 1.54 -7.97 -16.36
C ALA A 127 1.63 -6.64 -15.59
N ALA A 128 1.07 -6.56 -14.39
CA ALA A 128 1.23 -5.43 -13.47
C ALA A 128 2.71 -5.24 -13.13
N GLY A 129 3.43 -6.33 -12.85
CA GLY A 129 4.87 -6.34 -12.59
C GLY A 129 5.71 -5.78 -13.75
N ARG A 130 5.36 -6.14 -15.00
CA ARG A 130 5.98 -5.52 -16.19
C ARG A 130 5.80 -4.01 -16.21
N ARG A 131 4.57 -3.54 -15.97
CA ARG A 131 4.24 -2.11 -15.98
C ARG A 131 4.99 -1.38 -14.87
N LEU A 132 5.00 -1.96 -13.67
CA LEU A 132 5.73 -1.47 -12.50
C LEU A 132 7.22 -1.25 -12.83
N PHE A 133 7.90 -2.25 -13.39
CA PHE A 133 9.31 -2.14 -13.79
C PHE A 133 9.51 -1.11 -14.90
N GLN A 134 8.60 -1.03 -15.88
CA GLN A 134 8.66 -0.01 -16.92
C GLN A 134 8.50 1.42 -16.35
N ILE A 135 7.60 1.63 -15.40
CA ILE A 135 7.37 2.92 -14.74
C ILE A 135 8.58 3.32 -13.89
N ALA A 136 9.08 2.39 -13.07
CA ALA A 136 10.27 2.60 -12.24
C ALA A 136 11.57 2.73 -13.07
N GLY A 137 11.53 2.35 -14.35
CA GLY A 137 12.69 2.44 -15.23
C GLY A 137 13.75 1.39 -14.94
N VAL A 138 13.33 0.19 -14.51
CA VAL A 138 14.18 -0.98 -14.35
C VAL A 138 14.73 -1.40 -15.71
N ASN A 139 16.03 -1.64 -15.79
CA ASN A 139 16.67 -2.18 -16.99
C ASN A 139 16.57 -3.71 -16.96
N GLY A 140 15.73 -4.28 -17.82
CA GLY A 140 15.50 -5.73 -17.88
C GLY A 140 16.69 -6.56 -18.36
N GLU A 141 17.72 -5.94 -18.93
CA GLU A 141 18.94 -6.64 -19.37
C GLU A 141 19.98 -6.80 -18.26
N ARG A 142 19.73 -6.23 -17.07
CA ARG A 142 20.67 -6.28 -15.95
C ARG A 142 20.10 -6.96 -14.72
N PRO A 143 20.97 -7.60 -13.90
CA PRO A 143 20.48 -8.34 -12.76
C PRO A 143 19.79 -7.46 -11.71
N LEU A 144 18.88 -8.08 -10.97
CA LEU A 144 18.15 -7.48 -9.86
C LEU A 144 18.35 -8.30 -8.59
N VAL A 145 18.40 -7.65 -7.42
CA VAL A 145 18.31 -8.33 -6.12
C VAL A 145 16.99 -7.97 -5.47
N ASN A 146 16.15 -8.98 -5.25
CA ASN A 146 14.89 -8.84 -4.53
C ASN A 146 15.10 -9.26 -3.07
N ALA A 147 15.19 -8.28 -2.18
CA ALA A 147 15.33 -8.45 -0.75
C ALA A 147 14.04 -8.22 0.03
N VAL A 148 12.89 -8.22 -0.64
CA VAL A 148 11.59 -8.28 0.03
C VAL A 148 11.48 -9.59 0.82
N PRO A 149 11.01 -9.58 2.08
CA PRO A 149 10.82 -10.80 2.86
C PRO A 149 9.92 -11.82 2.17
N TYR A 150 10.35 -13.08 2.16
CA TYR A 150 9.51 -14.18 1.69
C TYR A 150 8.31 -14.37 2.62
N GLY A 151 7.14 -14.64 2.04
CA GLY A 151 5.93 -14.91 2.79
C GLY A 151 4.70 -15.02 1.89
N PRO A 152 3.54 -15.31 2.48
CA PRO A 152 2.25 -15.36 1.77
C PRO A 152 1.69 -13.94 1.51
N TYR A 153 2.55 -12.99 1.13
CA TYR A 153 2.19 -11.59 0.87
C TYR A 153 2.53 -11.22 -0.56
N LEU A 154 1.70 -10.38 -1.20
CA LEU A 154 1.87 -10.01 -2.61
C LEU A 154 3.25 -9.39 -2.90
N SER A 155 3.84 -8.65 -1.96
CA SER A 155 5.06 -7.86 -2.18
C SER A 155 6.23 -8.67 -2.75
N PHE A 156 6.55 -9.84 -2.18
CA PHE A 156 7.62 -10.69 -2.71
C PHE A 156 7.25 -11.27 -4.08
N TRP A 157 6.03 -11.81 -4.19
CA TRP A 157 5.57 -12.54 -5.36
C TRP A 157 5.33 -11.64 -6.57
N GLN A 158 4.92 -10.39 -6.38
CA GLN A 158 4.77 -9.41 -7.44
C GLN A 158 6.12 -9.10 -8.11
N ILE A 159 7.18 -8.93 -7.32
CA ILE A 159 8.53 -8.68 -7.84
C ILE A 159 9.10 -9.94 -8.50
N ALA A 160 8.93 -11.11 -7.87
CA ALA A 160 9.34 -12.38 -8.46
C ALA A 160 8.64 -12.65 -9.81
N ALA A 161 7.31 -12.50 -9.86
CA ALA A 161 6.53 -12.65 -11.08
C ALA A 161 6.99 -11.69 -12.17
N ALA A 162 7.26 -10.42 -11.83
CA ALA A 162 7.77 -9.43 -12.78
C ALA A 162 9.11 -9.83 -13.39
N THR A 163 10.02 -10.41 -12.59
CA THR A 163 11.33 -10.87 -13.07
C THR A 163 11.21 -12.09 -13.99
N LEU A 164 10.42 -13.09 -13.58
CA LEU A 164 10.24 -14.33 -14.34
C LEU A 164 9.56 -14.08 -15.68
N ASP A 165 8.53 -13.24 -15.66
CA ASP A 165 7.75 -12.90 -16.85
C ASP A 165 8.55 -12.11 -17.89
N GLN A 166 9.52 -11.30 -17.46
CA GLN A 166 10.38 -10.51 -18.35
C GLN A 166 11.74 -11.17 -18.65
N GLY A 167 12.00 -12.36 -18.10
CA GLY A 167 13.30 -13.03 -18.25
C GLY A 167 14.47 -12.29 -17.59
N ILE A 168 14.19 -11.47 -16.57
CA ILE A 168 15.22 -10.70 -15.86
C ILE A 168 15.93 -11.62 -14.88
N THR A 169 17.27 -11.66 -14.97
CA THR A 169 18.08 -12.39 -13.99
C THR A 169 17.91 -11.75 -12.61
N ALA A 170 17.39 -12.49 -11.63
CA ALA A 170 17.16 -11.96 -10.30
C ALA A 170 17.58 -12.91 -9.19
N VAL A 171 18.24 -12.38 -8.16
CA VAL A 171 18.47 -13.09 -6.90
C VAL A 171 17.29 -12.80 -5.97
N GLN A 172 16.48 -13.83 -5.72
CA GLN A 172 15.36 -13.78 -4.79
C GLN A 172 15.86 -14.15 -3.39
N THR A 173 16.21 -13.15 -2.56
CA THR A 173 16.92 -13.43 -1.29
C THR A 173 15.97 -13.92 -0.19
N GLY A 174 14.68 -13.63 -0.31
CA GLY A 174 13.67 -13.91 0.72
C GLY A 174 13.77 -13.00 1.95
N GLY A 175 14.56 -11.92 1.85
CA GLY A 175 14.76 -10.92 2.90
C GLY A 175 15.66 -11.37 4.05
N PRO A 176 15.86 -10.50 5.06
CA PRO A 176 16.92 -10.63 6.08
C PRO A 176 16.87 -11.89 6.94
N ARG A 177 15.70 -12.55 7.05
CA ARG A 177 15.54 -13.78 7.84
C ARG A 177 16.01 -15.03 7.09
N VAL A 178 16.00 -14.99 5.76
CA VAL A 178 16.43 -16.11 4.90
C VAL A 178 17.88 -15.88 4.47
N MET A 179 18.18 -14.65 4.04
CA MET A 179 19.51 -14.24 3.62
C MET A 179 19.88 -12.96 4.35
N ASP A 180 20.92 -13.06 5.19
CA ASP A 180 21.43 -11.93 5.97
C ASP A 180 22.01 -10.81 5.08
N VAL A 181 22.43 -9.72 5.73
CA VAL A 181 22.96 -8.53 5.07
C VAL A 181 24.23 -8.84 4.28
N ASP A 182 25.18 -9.60 4.85
CA ASP A 182 26.47 -9.88 4.20
C ASP A 182 26.28 -10.69 2.92
N LYS A 183 25.39 -11.69 2.94
CA LYS A 183 25.02 -12.45 1.75
C LYS A 183 24.26 -11.61 0.72
N THR A 184 23.38 -10.70 1.17
CA THR A 184 22.67 -9.77 0.28
C THR A 184 23.65 -8.82 -0.43
N LEU A 185 24.64 -8.28 0.30
CA LEU A 185 25.71 -7.45 -0.26
C LEU A 185 26.59 -8.24 -1.23
N THR A 186 26.93 -9.48 -0.88
CA THR A 186 27.67 -10.39 -1.76
C THR A 186 26.90 -10.66 -3.05
N ALA A 187 25.59 -10.90 -2.97
CA ALA A 187 24.73 -11.08 -4.14
C ALA A 187 24.72 -9.83 -5.03
N LEU A 188 24.56 -8.64 -4.44
CA LEU A 188 24.61 -7.36 -5.15
C LEU A 188 25.95 -7.17 -5.89
N ALA A 189 27.07 -7.42 -5.21
CA ALA A 189 28.41 -7.25 -5.77
C ALA A 189 28.72 -8.26 -6.88
N ASN A 190 28.48 -9.55 -6.63
CA ASN A 190 28.83 -10.64 -7.56
C ASN A 190 27.96 -10.61 -8.82
N THR A 191 26.66 -10.31 -8.67
CA THR A 191 25.76 -10.20 -9.83
C THR A 191 25.86 -8.84 -10.52
N ARG A 192 26.51 -7.85 -9.89
CA ARG A 192 26.58 -6.48 -10.37
C ARG A 192 25.20 -5.91 -10.66
N ALA A 193 24.25 -6.21 -9.78
CA ALA A 193 22.85 -5.88 -9.96
C ALA A 193 22.63 -4.38 -10.13
N ALA A 194 21.74 -4.02 -11.05
CA ALA A 194 21.37 -2.65 -11.33
C ALA A 194 20.19 -2.16 -10.49
N THR A 195 19.46 -3.07 -9.86
CA THR A 195 18.28 -2.77 -9.07
C THR A 195 18.24 -3.59 -7.80
N LEU A 196 17.91 -2.91 -6.70
CA LEU A 196 17.68 -3.52 -5.38
C LEU A 196 16.24 -3.23 -4.95
N VAL A 197 15.52 -4.24 -4.49
CA VAL A 197 14.12 -4.12 -4.05
C VAL A 197 14.00 -4.56 -2.59
N GLY A 198 13.26 -3.82 -1.76
CA GLY A 198 13.08 -4.20 -0.34
C GLY A 198 12.51 -3.10 0.54
N CYS A 199 12.40 -3.36 1.84
CA CYS A 199 11.89 -2.38 2.80
C CYS A 199 12.93 -1.28 3.08
N PRO A 200 12.55 0.00 3.17
CA PRO A 200 13.49 1.13 3.18
C PRO A 200 14.51 1.08 4.32
N ASN A 201 14.07 0.73 5.53
CA ASN A 201 14.94 0.65 6.69
C ASN A 201 15.99 -0.47 6.56
N PHE A 202 15.59 -1.63 6.05
CA PHE A 202 16.51 -2.74 5.81
C PHE A 202 17.54 -2.38 4.73
N LEU A 203 17.10 -1.80 3.61
CA LEU A 203 18.00 -1.42 2.53
C LEU A 203 19.00 -0.34 2.97
N THR A 204 18.54 0.67 3.71
CA THR A 204 19.42 1.71 4.28
C THR A 204 20.47 1.07 5.21
N TYR A 205 20.04 0.17 6.09
CA TYR A 205 20.94 -0.55 6.99
C TYR A 205 21.98 -1.39 6.22
N ALA A 206 21.53 -2.20 5.26
CA ALA A 206 22.40 -3.07 4.47
C ALA A 206 23.45 -2.27 3.69
N LEU A 207 23.05 -1.19 3.02
CA LEU A 207 23.96 -0.33 2.27
C LEU A 207 25.00 0.34 3.20
N ASN A 208 24.58 0.81 4.37
CA ASN A 208 25.51 1.39 5.36
C ASN A 208 26.50 0.37 5.93
N VAL A 209 26.07 -0.88 6.15
CA VAL A 209 26.97 -1.98 6.52
C VAL A 209 27.97 -2.24 5.40
N GLY A 210 27.51 -2.31 4.15
CA GLY A 210 28.38 -2.48 2.99
C GLY A 210 29.42 -1.37 2.87
N ALA A 211 29.03 -0.12 3.08
CA ALA A 211 29.97 1.01 3.07
C ALA A 211 31.05 0.88 4.15
N ARG A 212 30.69 0.48 5.38
CA ARG A 212 31.66 0.23 6.47
C ARG A 212 32.61 -0.94 6.18
N GLN A 213 32.14 -1.93 5.42
CA GLN A 213 32.93 -3.08 4.97
C GLN A 213 33.75 -2.78 3.71
N GLY A 214 33.65 -1.57 3.13
CA GLY A 214 34.34 -1.21 1.90
C GLY A 214 33.75 -1.83 0.62
N VAL A 215 32.50 -2.33 0.67
CA VAL A 215 31.79 -2.85 -0.50
C VAL A 215 31.44 -1.70 -1.46
N ARG A 216 31.73 -1.90 -2.75
CA ARG A 216 31.45 -0.94 -3.82
C ARG A 216 30.36 -1.48 -4.74
N LEU A 217 29.24 -0.75 -4.85
CA LEU A 217 28.05 -1.13 -5.62
C LEU A 217 27.78 -0.15 -6.77
N GLU A 218 28.82 0.20 -7.53
CA GLU A 218 28.76 1.24 -8.59
C GLU A 218 27.82 0.91 -9.76
N LYS A 219 27.35 -0.34 -9.84
CA LYS A 219 26.38 -0.78 -10.85
C LYS A 219 24.94 -0.70 -10.38
N LEU A 220 24.70 -0.55 -9.08
CA LEU A 220 23.38 -0.32 -8.53
C LEU A 220 22.92 1.08 -8.94
N GLU A 221 21.82 1.17 -9.68
CA GLU A 221 21.31 2.46 -10.17
C GLU A 221 20.01 2.88 -9.52
N ARG A 222 19.26 1.91 -8.99
CA ARG A 222 17.90 2.12 -8.53
C ARG A 222 17.58 1.26 -7.34
N VAL A 223 16.75 1.82 -6.46
CA VAL A 223 16.14 1.14 -5.34
C VAL A 223 14.63 1.27 -5.45
N LEU A 224 13.93 0.14 -5.44
CA LEU A 224 12.47 0.10 -5.32
C LEU A 224 12.14 -0.24 -3.88
N ILE A 225 11.38 0.62 -3.21
CA ILE A 225 10.96 0.42 -1.82
C ILE A 225 9.49 0.05 -1.74
N THR A 226 9.16 -0.78 -0.75
CA THR A 226 7.80 -1.22 -0.49
C THR A 226 7.59 -1.44 1.01
N GLY A 227 6.34 -1.27 1.44
CA GLY A 227 5.85 -1.61 2.77
C GLY A 227 5.85 -0.44 3.75
N GLU A 228 6.52 0.66 3.40
CA GLU A 228 6.50 1.93 4.13
C GLU A 228 6.55 3.09 3.13
N PRO A 229 5.88 4.22 3.39
CA PRO A 229 5.85 5.36 2.47
C PRO A 229 7.22 5.98 2.22
N ALA A 230 7.47 6.40 0.98
CA ALA A 230 8.69 7.09 0.58
C ALA A 230 8.68 8.59 0.96
N THR A 231 8.72 8.87 2.27
CA THR A 231 8.88 10.24 2.80
C THR A 231 10.15 10.91 2.31
N ALA A 232 10.22 12.24 2.38
CA ALA A 232 11.44 12.99 2.08
C ALA A 232 12.65 12.51 2.90
N GLY A 233 12.42 12.17 4.19
CA GLY A 233 13.44 11.60 5.07
C GLY A 233 13.91 10.22 4.62
N THR A 234 12.98 9.35 4.21
CA THR A 234 13.29 8.02 3.65
C THR A 234 14.15 8.13 2.39
N ARG A 235 13.78 8.99 1.45
CA ARG A 235 14.54 9.20 0.21
C ARG A 235 15.94 9.75 0.48
N ARG A 236 16.07 10.72 1.40
CA ARG A 236 17.36 11.28 1.79
C ARG A 236 18.29 10.20 2.35
N ARG A 237 17.84 9.44 3.36
CA ARG A 237 18.64 8.37 3.98
C ARG A 237 19.09 7.31 2.99
N LEU A 238 18.21 6.88 2.07
CA LEU A 238 18.56 5.92 1.03
C LEU A 238 19.55 6.49 0.02
N SER A 239 19.39 7.76 -0.37
CA SER A 239 20.31 8.42 -1.30
C SER A 239 21.71 8.56 -0.69
N GLU A 240 21.80 8.92 0.60
CA GLU A 240 23.06 8.95 1.36
C GLU A 240 23.71 7.57 1.45
N ALA A 241 22.93 6.53 1.73
CA ALA A 241 23.43 5.15 1.81
C ALA A 241 23.89 4.62 0.44
N LEU A 242 23.21 4.99 -0.65
CA LEU A 242 23.64 4.70 -2.02
C LEU A 242 24.98 5.40 -2.34
N ALA A 243 25.12 6.67 -1.98
CA ALA A 243 26.37 7.42 -2.14
C ALA A 243 27.54 6.72 -1.43
N ALA A 244 27.30 6.25 -0.20
CA ALA A 244 28.32 5.63 0.63
C ALA A 244 28.91 4.34 0.01
N VAL A 245 28.12 3.59 -0.77
CA VAL A 245 28.58 2.41 -1.50
C VAL A 245 29.05 2.72 -2.94
N GLY A 246 29.07 3.99 -3.34
CA GLY A 246 29.50 4.41 -4.68
C GLY A 246 28.47 4.27 -5.79
N ALA A 247 27.19 4.07 -5.44
CA ALA A 247 26.09 4.10 -6.40
C ALA A 247 25.67 5.55 -6.71
N PRO A 248 25.00 5.81 -7.86
CA PRO A 248 24.39 7.11 -8.13
C PRO A 248 23.40 7.50 -7.01
N ALA A 249 23.60 8.67 -6.41
CA ALA A 249 22.90 9.13 -5.21
C ALA A 249 21.87 10.23 -5.51
N LEU A 250 21.08 10.03 -6.57
CA LEU A 250 20.04 10.97 -6.97
C LEU A 250 18.70 10.56 -6.32
N PRO A 251 17.87 11.49 -5.81
CA PRO A 251 16.55 11.17 -5.28
C PRO A 251 15.67 10.36 -6.25
N GLU A 252 15.86 10.54 -7.55
CA GLU A 252 15.18 9.83 -8.64
C GLU A 252 15.64 8.36 -8.80
N ALA A 253 16.62 7.90 -8.02
CA ALA A 253 17.00 6.50 -7.91
C ALA A 253 16.11 5.72 -6.93
N VAL A 254 15.38 6.41 -6.05
CA VAL A 254 14.47 5.79 -5.07
C VAL A 254 13.04 5.87 -5.56
N HIS A 255 12.44 4.71 -5.81
CA HIS A 255 11.08 4.57 -6.32
C HIS A 255 10.17 3.92 -5.28
N ASP A 256 9.08 4.59 -4.90
CA ASP A 256 8.06 3.96 -4.07
C ASP A 256 7.21 2.98 -4.88
N VAL A 257 6.85 1.88 -4.25
CA VAL A 257 6.02 0.81 -4.80
C VAL A 257 4.94 0.46 -3.79
N TYR A 258 3.74 0.97 -4.04
CA TYR A 258 2.55 0.64 -3.27
C TYR A 258 1.93 -0.66 -3.78
N LEU A 259 1.89 -1.66 -2.91
CA LEU A 259 1.44 -3.02 -3.22
C LEU A 259 0.21 -3.33 -2.39
N LEU A 260 -0.88 -3.73 -3.04
CA LEU A 260 -2.12 -4.06 -2.36
C LEU A 260 -2.58 -5.46 -2.76
N THR A 261 -2.57 -6.38 -1.79
CA THR A 261 -2.97 -7.78 -2.00
C THR A 261 -4.38 -7.89 -2.56
N GLU A 262 -5.28 -7.02 -2.12
CA GLU A 262 -6.66 -6.93 -2.60
C GLU A 262 -6.74 -6.44 -4.06
N ALA A 263 -5.82 -5.57 -4.50
CA ALA A 263 -5.75 -5.08 -5.88
C ALA A 263 -5.10 -6.07 -6.86
N LYS A 264 -4.38 -7.08 -6.36
CA LYS A 264 -3.64 -8.05 -7.20
C LYS A 264 -2.54 -7.42 -8.05
N ALA A 265 -2.13 -6.20 -7.69
CA ALA A 265 -1.17 -5.37 -8.40
C ALA A 265 -0.32 -4.55 -7.43
N GLY A 266 0.85 -4.14 -7.91
CA GLY A 266 1.66 -3.08 -7.31
C GLY A 266 1.80 -1.91 -8.27
N TRP A 267 1.70 -0.69 -7.73
CA TRP A 267 1.83 0.55 -8.49
C TRP A 267 3.11 1.26 -8.09
N ALA A 268 3.90 1.67 -9.08
CA ALA A 268 5.17 2.34 -8.85
C ALA A 268 5.10 3.85 -9.13
N GLU A 269 5.93 4.59 -8.43
CA GLU A 269 6.32 5.93 -8.85
C GLU A 269 7.24 5.89 -10.07
N CYS A 270 7.01 6.83 -10.99
CA CYS A 270 7.98 7.09 -12.04
C CYS A 270 9.19 7.86 -11.49
N ARG A 271 10.21 8.03 -12.34
CA ARG A 271 11.33 8.96 -12.08
C ARG A 271 10.76 10.32 -11.65
N GLY A 272 11.16 10.81 -10.47
CA GLY A 272 10.70 12.11 -9.92
C GLY A 272 9.69 12.04 -8.77
N GLY A 273 9.20 10.85 -8.37
CA GLY A 273 8.36 10.73 -7.16
C GLY A 273 6.99 11.40 -7.29
N HIS A 274 6.38 11.35 -8.48
CA HIS A 274 5.12 12.03 -8.78
C HIS A 274 3.89 11.11 -8.64
N GLY A 275 3.84 10.32 -7.57
CA GLY A 275 2.74 9.42 -7.29
C GLY A 275 2.77 8.07 -8.04
N HIS A 276 1.96 7.14 -7.56
CA HIS A 276 1.91 5.76 -8.02
C HIS A 276 1.01 5.62 -9.25
N HIS A 277 1.58 5.19 -10.39
CA HIS A 277 0.84 5.07 -11.65
C HIS A 277 -0.03 3.81 -11.67
N THR A 278 -1.34 3.99 -11.86
CA THR A 278 -2.35 2.93 -11.74
C THR A 278 -2.58 2.17 -13.04
N TYR A 279 -3.38 1.09 -12.98
CA TYR A 279 -3.71 0.20 -14.10
C TYR A 279 -5.21 0.21 -14.35
N PRO A 280 -5.75 1.27 -14.99
CA PRO A 280 -7.19 1.46 -15.09
C PRO A 280 -7.92 0.42 -15.94
N ASP A 281 -7.23 -0.50 -16.62
CA ASP A 281 -7.82 -1.65 -17.29
C ASP A 281 -7.97 -2.89 -16.40
N PHE A 282 -7.33 -2.91 -15.23
CA PHE A 282 -7.45 -3.97 -14.21
C PHE A 282 -8.40 -3.55 -13.08
N GLU A 283 -8.35 -2.27 -12.70
CA GLU A 283 -9.13 -1.73 -11.60
C GLU A 283 -9.78 -0.38 -11.90
N PHE A 284 -10.84 -0.09 -11.14
CA PHE A 284 -11.37 1.25 -10.93
C PHE A 284 -11.12 1.63 -9.48
N LEU A 285 -10.54 2.82 -9.27
CA LEU A 285 -10.18 3.34 -7.95
C LEU A 285 -10.99 4.60 -7.66
N GLU A 286 -11.49 4.69 -6.44
CA GLU A 286 -12.16 5.88 -5.90
C GLU A 286 -11.37 6.38 -4.67
N ILE A 287 -11.41 7.69 -4.44
CA ILE A 287 -11.09 8.26 -3.13
C ILE A 287 -12.41 8.65 -2.48
N VAL A 288 -12.61 8.24 -1.24
CA VAL A 288 -13.83 8.57 -0.48
C VAL A 288 -13.51 9.22 0.85
N ASP A 289 -14.44 10.02 1.36
CA ASP A 289 -14.41 10.45 2.75
C ASP A 289 -14.51 9.21 3.66
N PRO A 290 -13.56 9.00 4.60
CA PRO A 290 -13.56 7.82 5.46
C PRO A 290 -14.74 7.78 6.45
N VAL A 291 -15.38 8.92 6.73
CA VAL A 291 -16.54 9.04 7.62
C VAL A 291 -17.83 8.96 6.81
N THR A 292 -18.00 9.82 5.80
CA THR A 292 -19.28 9.92 5.07
C THR A 292 -19.40 8.90 3.94
N GLY A 293 -18.29 8.40 3.42
CA GLY A 293 -18.27 7.52 2.25
C GLY A 293 -18.52 8.24 0.92
N GLU A 294 -18.63 9.57 0.92
CA GLU A 294 -18.82 10.36 -0.29
C GLU A 294 -17.54 10.38 -1.13
N ARG A 295 -17.68 10.31 -2.45
CA ARG A 295 -16.54 10.42 -3.36
C ARG A 295 -15.90 11.79 -3.25
N ARG A 296 -14.58 11.81 -3.19
CA ARG A 296 -13.75 13.00 -3.25
C ARG A 296 -13.40 13.36 -4.69
N GLY A 297 -13.14 14.65 -4.91
CA GLY A 297 -12.67 15.21 -6.17
C GLY A 297 -11.22 14.83 -6.50
N GLU A 298 -10.77 15.24 -7.69
CA GLU A 298 -9.39 15.02 -8.11
C GLU A 298 -8.41 15.72 -7.16
N GLY A 299 -7.38 15.00 -6.72
CA GLY A 299 -6.34 15.53 -5.83
C GLY A 299 -6.72 15.62 -4.35
N GLU A 300 -7.96 15.32 -3.97
CA GLU A 300 -8.42 15.43 -2.59
C GLU A 300 -8.06 14.20 -1.77
N THR A 301 -7.56 14.41 -0.55
CA THR A 301 -7.19 13.34 0.39
C THR A 301 -8.41 12.57 0.88
N GLY A 302 -8.29 11.24 0.95
CA GLY A 302 -9.32 10.36 1.50
C GLY A 302 -8.89 8.90 1.45
N GLU A 303 -9.83 8.01 1.76
CA GLU A 303 -9.60 6.57 1.73
C GLU A 303 -9.70 6.00 0.31
N LEU A 304 -8.75 5.12 -0.03
CA LEU A 304 -8.76 4.38 -1.27
C LEU A 304 -9.82 3.27 -1.26
N VAL A 305 -10.66 3.27 -2.29
CA VAL A 305 -11.65 2.23 -2.55
C VAL A 305 -11.37 1.59 -3.90
N LEU A 306 -11.39 0.26 -3.91
CA LEU A 306 -11.02 -0.58 -5.05
C LEU A 306 -12.23 -1.30 -5.65
N THR A 307 -12.33 -1.29 -6.97
CA THR A 307 -13.23 -2.15 -7.74
C THR A 307 -12.45 -2.90 -8.81
N HIS A 308 -12.52 -4.23 -8.83
CA HIS A 308 -11.94 -5.03 -9.92
C HIS A 308 -12.74 -4.88 -11.21
N LEU A 309 -12.03 -4.87 -12.33
CA LEU A 309 -12.64 -4.85 -13.67
C LEU A 309 -12.40 -6.16 -14.43
N ASP A 310 -11.37 -6.92 -14.05
CA ASP A 310 -10.99 -8.14 -14.77
C ASP A 310 -10.40 -9.23 -13.86
N ALA A 311 -10.63 -9.21 -12.54
CA ALA A 311 -10.25 -10.30 -11.64
C ALA A 311 -11.14 -11.56 -11.86
N ARG A 312 -10.71 -12.72 -11.34
CA ARG A 312 -11.41 -14.01 -11.56
C ARG A 312 -11.56 -14.92 -10.34
N ALA A 313 -10.60 -15.01 -9.42
CA ALA A 313 -10.80 -15.77 -8.18
C ALA A 313 -11.55 -14.91 -7.16
N THR A 314 -10.86 -14.27 -6.21
CA THR A 314 -11.49 -13.24 -5.38
C THR A 314 -11.81 -12.01 -6.22
N PHE A 315 -13.07 -11.59 -6.22
CA PHE A 315 -13.55 -10.39 -6.91
C PHE A 315 -14.08 -9.39 -5.89
N LEU A 316 -13.73 -8.11 -6.04
CA LEU A 316 -14.09 -7.05 -5.11
C LEU A 316 -14.75 -5.88 -5.84
N LEU A 317 -15.93 -5.49 -5.39
CA LEU A 317 -16.62 -4.25 -5.77
C LEU A 317 -16.62 -3.30 -4.57
N ARG A 318 -16.23 -2.04 -4.79
CA ARG A 318 -16.17 -0.97 -3.78
C ARG A 318 -15.56 -1.42 -2.45
N TYR A 319 -14.43 -2.09 -2.54
CA TYR A 319 -13.70 -2.54 -1.37
C TYR A 319 -12.93 -1.39 -0.73
N ARG A 320 -13.25 -1.10 0.53
CA ARG A 320 -12.53 -0.17 1.40
C ARG A 320 -11.22 -0.79 1.82
N THR A 321 -10.12 -0.21 1.33
CA THR A 321 -8.76 -0.71 1.61
C THR A 321 -8.34 -0.42 3.04
N GLY A 322 -8.95 0.62 3.63
CA GLY A 322 -8.50 1.20 4.89
C GLY A 322 -7.21 2.00 4.75
N ASP A 323 -6.74 2.32 3.54
CA ASP A 323 -5.57 3.18 3.31
C ASP A 323 -5.98 4.58 2.88
N ILE A 324 -5.42 5.61 3.53
CA ILE A 324 -5.56 7.02 3.18
C ILE A 324 -4.48 7.40 2.17
N VAL A 325 -4.90 8.08 1.10
CA VAL A 325 -4.02 8.58 0.05
C VAL A 325 -3.97 10.10 0.12
N GLU A 326 -2.85 10.64 0.60
CA GLU A 326 -2.64 12.07 0.64
C GLU A 326 -2.48 12.62 -0.78
N GLY A 327 -3.27 13.64 -1.13
CA GLY A 327 -3.30 14.17 -2.50
C GLY A 327 -4.11 13.29 -3.48
N GLY A 328 -4.85 12.30 -2.97
CA GLY A 328 -5.89 11.58 -3.69
C GLY A 328 -5.44 10.91 -4.99
N ILE A 329 -6.33 10.93 -6.00
CA ILE A 329 -6.06 10.48 -7.37
C ILE A 329 -5.97 11.70 -8.28
N THR A 330 -4.96 11.71 -9.17
CA THR A 330 -4.83 12.70 -10.25
C THR A 330 -4.90 12.03 -11.61
N THR A 331 -5.56 12.67 -12.57
CA THR A 331 -5.73 12.20 -13.96
C THR A 331 -4.95 13.06 -14.97
N THR A 332 -4.39 14.18 -14.51
CA THR A 332 -3.50 15.02 -15.30
C THR A 332 -2.24 14.25 -15.73
N PRO A 333 -1.74 14.49 -16.97
CA PRO A 333 -0.51 13.85 -17.45
C PRO A 333 0.64 14.03 -16.47
N CYS A 334 1.35 12.95 -16.20
CA CYS A 334 2.48 12.97 -15.28
C CYS A 334 3.55 13.97 -15.75
N PRO A 335 3.96 14.94 -14.92
CA PRO A 335 4.91 15.97 -15.34
C PRO A 335 6.30 15.39 -15.64
N ALA A 336 6.68 14.27 -15.03
CA ALA A 336 8.01 13.69 -15.23
C ALA A 336 8.09 12.65 -16.36
N CYS A 337 7.03 11.87 -16.60
CA CYS A 337 7.07 10.80 -17.61
C CYS A 337 6.00 10.90 -18.71
N GLY A 338 5.13 11.91 -18.66
CA GLY A 338 4.09 12.17 -19.65
C GLY A 338 2.94 11.15 -19.70
N THR A 339 2.95 10.13 -18.84
CA THR A 339 1.90 9.12 -18.79
C THR A 339 0.57 9.73 -18.38
N ARG A 340 -0.52 9.29 -19.02
CA ARG A 340 -1.89 9.77 -18.78
C ARG A 340 -2.76 8.84 -17.94
N VAL A 341 -2.23 7.71 -17.46
CA VAL A 341 -2.97 6.86 -16.51
C VAL A 341 -3.12 7.60 -15.18
N PRO A 342 -4.19 7.34 -14.41
CA PRO A 342 -4.37 7.95 -13.11
C PRO A 342 -3.19 7.65 -12.18
N ARG A 343 -2.93 8.57 -11.24
CA ARG A 343 -1.86 8.44 -10.25
C ARG A 343 -2.42 8.65 -8.86
N LEU A 344 -2.12 7.72 -7.96
CA LEU A 344 -2.33 7.92 -6.53
C LEU A 344 -1.24 8.83 -5.98
N GLY A 345 -1.56 9.63 -4.97
CA GLY A 345 -0.57 10.32 -4.15
C GLY A 345 0.52 9.38 -3.63
N SER A 346 1.71 9.95 -3.39
CA SER A 346 2.88 9.19 -2.94
C SER A 346 2.81 8.76 -1.47
N LEU A 347 2.07 9.50 -0.63
CA LEU A 347 1.93 9.18 0.78
C LEU A 347 0.63 8.40 0.98
N VAL A 348 0.78 7.09 1.22
CA VAL A 348 -0.31 6.17 1.47
C VAL A 348 -0.10 5.53 2.84
N TYR A 349 -1.07 5.64 3.74
CA TYR A 349 -0.96 5.09 5.10
C TYR A 349 -2.30 4.54 5.59
N PRO A 350 -2.33 3.53 6.47
CA PRO A 350 -3.58 2.98 6.96
C PRO A 350 -4.42 4.02 7.74
N ALA A 351 -5.71 4.14 7.47
CA ALA A 351 -6.66 5.02 8.19
C ALA A 351 -6.75 4.73 9.68
N ARG A 352 -6.50 3.47 10.10
CA ARG A 352 -6.42 3.07 11.52
C ARG A 352 -5.11 3.51 12.18
N GLU A 353 -4.13 3.90 11.38
CA GLU A 353 -3.02 4.71 11.82
C GLU A 353 -3.46 6.16 11.60
N ILE A 354 -4.00 6.79 12.64
CA ILE A 354 -3.80 8.24 12.79
C ILE A 354 -2.34 8.49 12.39
N PRO A 355 -2.01 9.44 11.49
CA PRO A 355 -0.66 9.60 10.96
C PRO A 355 0.29 10.13 12.05
N VAL A 356 0.55 9.28 13.04
CA VAL A 356 1.49 9.48 14.11
C VAL A 356 2.89 9.54 13.54
N ALA A 357 3.16 9.04 12.33
CA ALA A 357 4.46 9.23 11.68
C ALA A 357 4.82 10.71 11.53
N GLY A 358 3.88 11.54 11.03
CA GLY A 358 4.06 12.98 10.94
C GLY A 358 4.16 13.61 12.32
N LEU A 359 3.28 13.22 13.24
CA LEU A 359 3.27 13.77 14.61
C LEU A 359 4.54 13.39 15.40
N ARG A 360 5.06 12.18 15.21
CA ARG A 360 6.33 11.70 15.79
C ARG A 360 7.48 12.55 15.30
N GLN A 361 7.55 12.80 13.99
CA GLN A 361 8.57 13.67 13.43
C GLN A 361 8.46 15.11 13.95
N ALA A 362 7.23 15.63 14.08
CA ALA A 362 6.99 16.95 14.64
C ALA A 362 7.37 17.05 16.13
N LEU A 363 7.09 16.00 16.92
CA LEU A 363 7.46 15.92 18.33
C LEU A 363 8.97 15.75 18.52
N ASP A 364 9.62 14.88 17.73
CA ASP A 364 11.07 14.67 17.74
C ASP A 364 11.85 15.92 17.29
N ALA A 365 11.27 16.73 16.41
CA ALA A 365 11.88 17.97 15.93
C ALA A 365 11.56 19.19 16.80
N CYS A 366 10.69 19.06 17.80
CA CYS A 366 10.26 20.18 18.63
C CYS A 366 11.25 20.40 19.78
N GLU A 367 11.99 21.51 19.75
CA GLU A 367 13.03 21.83 20.75
C GLU A 367 12.52 21.93 22.20
N VAL A 368 11.21 22.19 22.38
CA VAL A 368 10.61 22.27 23.72
C VAL A 368 10.15 20.91 24.26
N VAL A 369 10.11 19.87 23.42
CA VAL A 369 9.69 18.52 23.78
C VAL A 369 10.92 17.67 24.12
N GLY A 370 10.93 17.09 25.31
CA GLY A 370 11.94 16.14 25.76
C GLY A 370 11.56 14.71 25.39
N LEU A 371 10.85 14.04 26.30
CA LEU A 371 10.29 12.71 26.06
C LEU A 371 8.82 12.84 25.64
N TRP A 372 8.32 11.91 24.84
CA TRP A 372 6.92 11.87 24.46
C TRP A 372 6.40 10.44 24.33
N GLN A 373 5.10 10.29 24.49
CA GLN A 373 4.33 9.07 24.29
C GLN A 373 3.02 9.42 23.60
N LEU A 374 2.63 8.59 22.63
CA LEU A 374 1.34 8.65 21.97
C LEU A 374 0.53 7.42 22.36
N ALA A 375 -0.71 7.62 22.77
CA ALA A 375 -1.64 6.53 23.03
C ALA A 375 -2.91 6.75 22.20
N LEU A 376 -3.39 5.67 21.57
CA LEU A 376 -4.64 5.65 20.82
C LEU A 376 -5.54 4.57 21.39
N ALA A 377 -6.64 4.98 21.99
CA ALA A 377 -7.63 4.06 22.55
C ALA A 377 -9.03 4.50 22.11
N GLU A 378 -9.83 3.58 21.58
CA GLU A 378 -11.22 3.84 21.14
C GLU A 378 -11.35 5.03 20.16
N GLY A 379 -10.36 5.22 19.28
CA GLY A 379 -10.32 6.34 18.34
C GLY A 379 -9.93 7.69 18.96
N LYS A 380 -9.60 7.74 20.25
CA LYS A 380 -9.17 8.94 20.97
C LYS A 380 -7.65 9.01 21.08
N LEU A 381 -7.08 10.14 20.67
CA LEU A 381 -5.65 10.41 20.72
C LEU A 381 -5.26 11.10 22.04
N THR A 382 -4.36 10.46 22.79
CA THR A 382 -3.67 11.08 23.92
C THR A 382 -2.21 11.34 23.58
N VAL A 383 -1.77 12.58 23.77
CA VAL A 383 -0.37 12.99 23.62
C VAL A 383 0.20 13.34 24.99
N ALA A 384 1.13 12.53 25.49
CA ALA A 384 1.85 12.80 26.72
C ALA A 384 3.29 13.22 26.40
N ALA A 385 3.79 14.29 26.99
CA ALA A 385 5.17 14.73 26.78
C ALA A 385 5.77 15.38 28.03
N SER A 386 7.09 15.31 28.14
CA SER A 386 7.86 16.06 29.12
C SER A 386 8.58 17.23 28.47
N PRO A 387 8.74 18.37 29.17
CA PRO A 387 9.51 19.47 28.63
C PRO A 387 10.99 19.07 28.49
N ALA A 388 11.66 19.61 27.48
CA ALA A 388 13.11 19.45 27.30
C ALA A 388 13.89 20.20 28.39
N ASP A 389 13.39 21.37 28.81
CA ASP A 389 13.86 22.13 29.96
C ASP A 389 12.92 21.89 31.16
N PRO A 390 13.39 21.29 32.27
CA PRO A 390 12.59 21.08 33.48
C PRO A 390 11.97 22.35 34.07
N GLY A 391 12.50 23.54 33.75
CA GLY A 391 11.96 24.84 34.16
C GLY A 391 10.90 25.44 33.22
N ALA A 392 10.57 24.76 32.12
CA ALA A 392 9.61 25.27 31.13
C ALA A 392 8.17 25.31 31.70
N ASP A 393 7.43 26.34 31.30
CA ASP A 393 6.02 26.52 31.66
C ASP A 393 5.13 25.40 31.08
N PRO A 394 4.47 24.58 31.92
CA PRO A 394 3.60 23.50 31.48
C PRO A 394 2.43 23.94 30.61
N GLU A 395 1.86 25.13 30.84
CA GLU A 395 0.72 25.64 30.06
C GLU A 395 1.15 26.01 28.65
N ARG A 396 2.32 26.64 28.52
CA ARG A 396 2.93 26.94 27.22
C ARG A 396 3.22 25.66 26.44
N MET A 397 3.72 24.62 27.12
CA MET A 397 3.97 23.32 26.50
C MET A 397 2.67 22.63 26.06
N HIS A 398 1.62 22.68 26.88
CA HIS A 398 0.32 22.11 26.54
C HIS A 398 -0.25 22.76 25.26
N ALA A 399 -0.19 24.08 25.16
CA ALA A 399 -0.62 24.83 23.98
C ALA A 399 0.21 24.46 22.74
N GLU A 400 1.53 24.29 22.90
CA GLU A 400 2.42 23.93 21.81
C GLU A 400 2.18 22.52 21.29
N LEU A 401 1.92 21.54 22.16
CA LEU A 401 1.55 20.19 21.77
C LEU A 401 0.23 20.17 20.99
N ARG A 402 -0.79 20.91 21.41
CA ARG A 402 -2.04 21.06 20.65
C ARG A 402 -1.80 21.69 19.28
N ARG A 403 -0.95 22.74 19.21
CA ARG A 403 -0.56 23.39 17.95
C ARG A 403 0.13 22.41 17.00
N LEU A 404 1.07 21.60 17.50
CA LEU A 404 1.78 20.58 16.71
C LEU A 404 0.81 19.51 16.19
N VAL A 405 -0.07 19.00 17.05
CA VAL A 405 -1.07 18.00 16.64
C VAL A 405 -2.03 18.57 15.59
N ARG A 406 -2.61 19.74 15.83
CA ARG A 406 -3.51 20.39 14.87
C ARG A 406 -2.80 20.68 13.54
N GLY A 407 -1.57 21.18 13.59
CA GLY A 407 -0.78 21.48 12.39
C GLY A 407 -0.39 20.24 11.60
N THR A 408 -0.26 19.08 12.26
CA THR A 408 0.19 17.85 11.61
C THR A 408 -0.96 16.94 11.18
N LEU A 409 -2.03 16.87 11.99
CA LEU A 409 -3.15 15.95 11.78
C LEU A 409 -4.43 16.63 11.29
N GLY A 410 -4.51 17.97 11.37
CA GLY A 410 -5.70 18.73 10.96
C GLY A 410 -6.85 18.72 11.97
N TYR A 411 -6.69 18.08 13.14
CA TYR A 411 -7.68 18.05 14.22
C TYR A 411 -7.01 18.14 15.60
N GLU A 412 -7.80 18.39 16.65
CA GLU A 412 -7.32 18.50 18.04
C GLU A 412 -7.13 17.12 18.69
N PRO A 413 -6.08 16.91 19.49
CA PRO A 413 -5.98 15.72 20.32
C PRO A 413 -7.09 15.70 21.37
N ASP A 414 -7.65 14.52 21.66
CA ASP A 414 -8.64 14.35 22.73
C ASP A 414 -8.07 14.68 24.11
N ARG A 415 -6.77 14.39 24.31
CA ARG A 415 -6.09 14.61 25.58
C ARG A 415 -4.62 14.99 25.37
N VAL A 416 -4.15 15.97 26.13
CA VAL A 416 -2.74 16.37 26.20
C VAL A 416 -2.28 16.36 27.66
N GLU A 417 -1.18 15.68 27.93
CA GLU A 417 -0.59 15.54 29.27
C GLU A 417 0.84 16.08 29.25
N VAL A 418 1.11 17.06 30.10
CA VAL A 418 2.48 17.53 30.36
C VAL A 418 2.95 16.90 31.66
N LEU A 419 3.94 16.01 31.56
CA LEU A 419 4.44 15.20 32.67
C LEU A 419 5.91 15.49 32.94
N ALA A 420 6.35 15.30 34.18
CA ALA A 420 7.78 15.31 34.50
C ALA A 420 8.49 14.16 33.75
N ALA A 421 9.72 14.39 33.28
CA ALA A 421 10.49 13.38 32.54
C ALA A 421 10.61 12.05 33.30
N ALA A 422 10.81 12.10 34.62
CA ALA A 422 10.89 10.91 35.47
C ALA A 422 9.56 10.13 35.56
N GLU A 423 8.42 10.83 35.49
CA GLU A 423 7.10 10.19 35.47
C GLU A 423 6.82 9.53 34.12
N LEU A 424 7.14 10.23 33.03
CA LEU A 424 7.01 9.67 31.69
C LEU A 424 7.95 8.48 31.47
N GLN A 425 9.17 8.51 32.01
CA GLN A 425 10.09 7.36 32.00
C GLN A 425 9.57 6.16 32.79
N ARG A 426 8.93 6.38 33.95
CA ARG A 426 8.29 5.29 34.71
C ARG A 426 7.17 4.64 33.92
N ARG A 427 6.32 5.46 33.28
CA ARG A 427 5.25 4.99 32.41
C ARG A 427 5.77 4.17 31.22
N LEU A 428 6.86 4.64 30.59
CA LEU A 428 7.55 3.91 29.52
C LEU A 428 8.24 2.61 29.98
N ALA A 429 8.53 2.46 31.28
CA ALA A 429 9.20 1.29 31.85
C ALA A 429 8.24 0.24 32.43
N THR A 430 7.00 0.62 32.78
CA THR A 430 5.94 -0.31 33.23
C THR A 430 5.22 -1.00 32.08
N ASP A 431 5.19 -0.37 30.90
CA ASP A 431 4.65 -0.97 29.68
C ASP A 431 5.72 -1.92 29.08
N ARG A 432 5.48 -3.24 29.13
CA ARG A 432 6.33 -4.23 28.45
C ARG A 432 6.15 -4.08 26.93
N GLU A 433 7.05 -3.27 26.35
CA GLU A 433 7.29 -2.86 24.96
C GLU A 433 7.04 -1.36 24.74
N PRO A 434 8.08 -0.53 24.55
CA PRO A 434 7.91 0.89 24.26
C PRO A 434 7.58 1.05 22.77
N ARG A 435 6.33 0.77 22.36
CA ARG A 435 5.66 1.37 21.18
C ARG A 435 4.25 0.88 20.85
N GLU A 436 3.71 -0.19 21.45
CA GLU A 436 2.34 -0.64 21.17
C GLU A 436 1.71 -1.24 22.42
N GLU A 437 0.67 -0.60 22.96
CA GLU A 437 -0.33 -1.33 23.74
C GLU A 437 -1.61 -1.46 22.90
N ARG A 438 -1.99 -2.73 22.70
CA ARG A 438 -3.14 -3.24 21.95
C ARG A 438 -4.46 -2.82 22.61
N VAL A 439 -5.49 -2.61 21.79
CA VAL A 439 -6.88 -2.75 22.25
C VAL A 439 -7.61 -3.79 21.41
N THR A 440 -7.98 -4.89 22.08
CA THR A 440 -9.06 -5.81 21.75
C THR A 440 -10.40 -5.10 21.85
N PHE A 441 -11.24 -5.18 20.82
CA PHE A 441 -12.62 -4.69 20.90
C PHE A 441 -13.55 -5.85 21.29
N ASN A 442 -14.14 -5.77 22.48
CA ASN A 442 -15.41 -6.44 22.75
C ASN A 442 -16.52 -5.58 22.15
N ALA A 443 -17.43 -6.24 21.44
CA ALA A 443 -18.57 -5.65 20.76
C ALA A 443 -19.58 -5.05 21.76
N GLY A 444 -20.07 -3.86 21.43
CA GLY A 444 -21.42 -3.40 21.77
C GLY A 444 -22.27 -3.45 20.51
#